data_AF-A0A2K0VU88-F1
#
_entry.id   AF-A0A2K0VU88-F1
#
_cell.length_a   1.000
_cell.length_b   1.000
_cell.length_c   1.000
_cell.angle_alpha   90.00
_cell.angle_beta   90.00
_cell.angle_gamma   90.00
#
_symmetry.space_group_name_H-M   'P 1'
#
loop_
_entity.id
_entity.type
_entity.pdbx_description
1 polymer ?
#
loop_
_entity_poly.entity_id
_entity_poly.type
_entity_poly.pdbx_seq_one_letter_code
_entity_poly.pdbx_strand_id
1 'polypeptide(L)'
;MPGLPGFSDNPFRDRHDLLRAATAIIKPLEQYRSKSKARVKLYPSTAAGFDDVAAQLEGFARPLWAISSLVDKSTEPSLRSWLHGIEAGVDPENTEYWGHLGSFDQRMVEMESIAFALLAEPHMILSLLSLESMKNLEQWLQQINNYDMPQNN
;
A
#
# COMPACT_ATOMS: atom_id res chain seq x y z
N MET A 1 -10.75 16.50 17.09
CA MET A 1 -9.35 16.54 16.62
C MET A 1 -9.15 17.86 15.89
N PRO A 2 -8.01 18.54 16.05
CA PRO A 2 -7.69 19.70 15.21
C PRO A 2 -7.60 19.27 13.74
N GLY A 3 -7.86 20.20 12.82
CA GLY A 3 -7.70 19.95 11.38
C GLY A 3 -6.25 19.59 11.03
N LEU A 4 -6.07 18.74 10.03
CA LEU A 4 -4.75 18.31 9.54
C LEU A 4 -4.19 19.37 8.57
N PRO A 5 -3.10 20.08 8.90
CA PRO A 5 -2.51 21.07 7.99
C PRO A 5 -2.06 20.42 6.68
N GLY A 6 -2.35 21.07 5.56
CA GLY A 6 -2.15 20.54 4.21
C GLY A 6 -3.33 19.73 3.66
N PHE A 7 -4.27 19.29 4.51
CA PHE A 7 -5.47 18.56 4.11
C PHE A 7 -6.76 19.30 4.47
N SER A 8 -6.98 19.60 5.75
CA SER A 8 -8.22 20.26 6.22
C SER A 8 -8.34 21.72 5.78
N ASP A 9 -7.21 22.38 5.51
CA ASP A 9 -7.12 23.74 4.98
C ASP A 9 -6.84 23.78 3.46
N ASN A 10 -7.01 22.64 2.77
CA ASN A 10 -6.70 22.50 1.36
C ASN A 10 -7.92 22.87 0.49
N PRO A 11 -7.76 23.74 -0.54
CA PRO A 11 -8.88 24.18 -1.38
C PRO A 11 -9.27 23.19 -2.49
N PHE A 12 -8.46 22.16 -2.78
CA PHE A 12 -8.76 21.09 -3.76
C PHE A 12 -9.14 21.59 -5.17
N ARG A 13 -8.44 22.59 -5.71
CA ARG A 13 -8.76 23.21 -7.00
C ARG A 13 -7.98 22.63 -8.17
N ASP A 14 -6.76 22.16 -7.92
CA ASP A 14 -5.86 21.69 -8.96
C ASP A 14 -5.01 20.49 -8.53
N ARG A 15 -4.12 20.05 -9.41
CA ARG A 15 -3.20 18.94 -9.12
C ARG A 15 -2.29 19.25 -7.93
N HIS A 16 -1.82 20.48 -7.78
CA HIS A 16 -0.92 20.84 -6.68
C HIS A 16 -1.61 20.71 -5.33
N ASP A 17 -2.87 21.14 -5.23
CA ASP A 17 -3.71 20.95 -4.06
C ASP A 17 -3.89 19.47 -3.72
N LEU A 18 -4.15 18.61 -4.70
CA LEU A 18 -4.25 17.15 -4.50
C LEU A 18 -2.94 16.55 -3.99
N LEU A 19 -1.80 16.95 -4.56
CA LEU A 19 -0.48 16.50 -4.10
C LEU A 19 -0.24 16.90 -2.65
N ARG A 20 -0.53 18.16 -2.30
CA ARG A 20 -0.40 18.69 -0.94
C ARG A 20 -1.24 17.91 0.07
N ALA A 21 -2.50 17.62 -0.28
CA ALA A 21 -3.42 16.85 0.55
C ALA A 21 -2.94 15.41 0.76
N ALA A 22 -2.52 14.75 -0.31
CA ALA A 22 -2.03 13.38 -0.22
C ALA A 22 -0.74 13.28 0.60
N THR A 23 0.22 14.20 0.41
CA THR A 23 1.42 14.27 1.25
C THR A 23 1.08 14.47 2.73
N ALA A 24 0.10 15.33 3.05
CA ALA A 24 -0.32 15.58 4.42
C ALA A 24 -0.87 14.33 5.13
N ILE A 25 -1.57 13.44 4.42
CA ILE A 25 -2.11 12.20 4.97
C ILE A 25 -1.08 11.07 5.00
N ILE A 26 -0.22 10.96 3.98
CA ILE A 26 0.72 9.85 3.84
C ILE A 26 1.94 10.03 4.75
N LYS A 27 2.50 11.26 4.82
CA LYS A 27 3.75 11.51 5.55
C LYS A 27 3.70 11.08 7.03
N PRO A 28 2.60 11.31 7.79
CA PRO A 28 2.49 10.85 9.17
C PRO A 28 2.56 9.32 9.34
N LEU A 29 2.30 8.53 8.28
CA LEU A 29 2.34 7.07 8.33
C LEU A 29 3.76 6.53 8.51
N GLU A 30 4.79 7.29 8.14
CA GLU A 30 6.18 6.82 8.13
C GLU A 30 6.63 6.31 9.51
N GLN A 31 6.18 6.94 10.59
CA GLN A 31 6.49 6.52 11.97
C GLN A 31 5.85 5.18 12.37
N TYR A 32 4.83 4.75 11.64
CA TYR A 32 4.08 3.51 11.89
C TYR A 32 4.48 2.39 10.94
N ARG A 33 5.41 2.65 10.02
CA ARG A 33 5.93 1.63 9.11
C ARG A 33 6.84 0.66 9.84
N SER A 34 6.70 -0.60 9.50
CA SER A 34 7.56 -1.70 9.94
C SER A 34 9.02 -1.54 9.47
N LYS A 35 9.90 -2.44 9.91
CA LYS A 35 11.34 -2.36 9.67
C LYS A 35 11.68 -2.49 8.19
N SER A 36 11.12 -3.48 7.50
CA SER A 36 11.23 -3.69 6.06
C SER A 36 10.20 -2.87 5.27
N LYS A 37 9.47 -1.99 5.96
CA LYS A 37 8.50 -1.06 5.38
C LYS A 37 7.31 -1.74 4.68
N ALA A 38 7.09 -3.04 4.85
CA ALA A 38 5.99 -3.78 4.21
C ALA A 38 4.65 -3.64 4.93
N ARG A 39 4.63 -3.09 6.15
CA ARG A 39 3.46 -3.06 7.03
C ARG A 39 3.31 -1.67 7.65
N VAL A 40 2.08 -1.23 7.89
CA VAL A 40 1.77 0.01 8.63
C VAL A 40 0.84 -0.33 9.79
N LYS A 41 1.29 -0.14 11.03
CA LYS A 41 0.49 -0.45 12.21
C LYS A 41 0.00 0.81 12.91
N LEU A 42 -1.30 1.12 12.77
CA LEU A 42 -1.94 2.25 13.45
C LEU A 42 -2.49 1.81 14.82
N TYR A 43 -2.32 2.65 15.84
CA TYR A 43 -2.79 2.42 17.22
C TYR A 43 -3.89 3.42 17.62
N PRO A 44 -4.81 3.05 18.55
CA PRO A 44 -4.94 1.74 19.21
C PRO A 44 -5.48 0.69 18.24
N SER A 45 -5.17 -0.59 18.53
CA SER A 45 -5.47 -1.77 17.73
C SER A 45 -6.78 -1.64 16.96
N THR A 46 -6.70 -1.74 15.62
CA THR A 46 -7.87 -1.73 14.75
C THR A 46 -8.91 -2.73 15.26
N ALA A 47 -10.17 -2.35 15.40
CA ALA A 47 -11.29 -3.26 15.69
C ALA A 47 -11.64 -4.16 14.47
N ALA A 48 -10.63 -4.45 13.65
CA ALA A 48 -10.74 -5.24 12.46
C ALA A 48 -11.11 -6.68 12.81
N GLY A 49 -12.03 -7.27 12.04
CA GLY A 49 -12.45 -8.66 12.20
C GLY A 49 -11.49 -9.70 11.58
N PHE A 50 -10.28 -9.29 11.19
CA PHE A 50 -9.27 -10.11 10.52
C PHE A 50 -7.92 -10.05 11.24
N ASP A 51 -6.95 -10.85 10.80
CA ASP A 51 -5.67 -10.99 11.49
C ASP A 51 -4.81 -9.71 11.45
N ASP A 52 -3.91 -9.57 12.43
CA ASP A 52 -3.08 -8.38 12.64
C ASP A 52 -2.13 -8.09 11.45
N VAL A 53 -1.75 -9.10 10.65
CA VAL A 53 -0.92 -8.89 9.46
C VAL A 53 -1.76 -8.29 8.33
N ALA A 54 -2.98 -8.81 8.12
CA ALA A 54 -3.89 -8.25 7.14
C ALA A 54 -4.29 -6.80 7.47
N ALA A 55 -4.50 -6.46 8.75
CA ALA A 55 -4.73 -5.08 9.18
C ALA A 55 -3.55 -4.16 8.92
N GLN A 56 -2.33 -4.67 9.08
CA GLN A 56 -1.14 -3.90 8.78
C GLN A 56 -0.88 -3.75 7.28
N LEU A 57 -1.27 -4.76 6.48
CA LEU A 57 -1.29 -4.67 5.03
C LEU A 57 -2.27 -3.60 4.58
N GLU A 58 -3.49 -3.54 5.13
CA GLU A 58 -4.45 -2.47 4.83
C GLU A 58 -3.85 -1.08 5.03
N GLY A 59 -3.20 -0.86 6.18
CA GLY A 59 -2.52 0.40 6.46
C GLY A 59 -1.41 0.74 5.44
N PHE A 60 -0.75 -0.27 4.87
CA PHE A 60 0.27 -0.13 3.85
C PHE A 60 -0.33 0.08 2.44
N ALA A 61 -1.35 -0.68 2.09
CA ALA A 61 -1.87 -0.78 0.74
C ALA A 61 -2.71 0.44 0.36
N ARG A 62 -3.52 0.98 1.29
CA ARG A 62 -4.41 2.11 0.97
C ARG A 62 -3.70 3.41 0.56
N PRO A 63 -2.55 3.78 1.14
CA PRO A 63 -1.73 4.88 0.62
C PRO A 63 -1.39 4.76 -0.87
N LEU A 64 -1.29 3.54 -1.43
CA LEU A 64 -0.92 3.32 -2.83
C LEU A 64 -1.93 3.92 -3.82
N TRP A 65 -3.19 4.10 -3.42
CA TRP A 65 -4.21 4.80 -4.20
C TRP A 65 -3.77 6.21 -4.60
N ALA A 66 -3.14 6.93 -3.68
CA ALA A 66 -2.66 8.28 -3.92
C ALA A 66 -1.23 8.26 -4.48
N ILE A 67 -0.33 7.44 -3.91
CA ILE A 67 1.11 7.44 -4.25
C ILE A 67 1.35 7.23 -5.73
N SER A 68 0.59 6.36 -6.40
CA SER A 68 0.73 6.13 -7.84
C SER A 68 0.46 7.39 -8.67
N SER A 69 -0.40 8.28 -8.20
CA SER A 69 -0.73 9.57 -8.84
C SER A 69 0.20 10.72 -8.41
N LEU A 70 0.93 10.56 -7.29
CA LEU A 70 1.89 11.54 -6.78
C LEU A 70 3.23 11.52 -7.52
N VAL A 71 3.44 10.58 -8.42
CA VAL A 71 4.70 10.37 -9.13
C VAL A 71 4.92 11.51 -10.11
N ASP A 72 5.53 12.58 -9.64
CA ASP A 72 6.25 13.51 -10.52
C ASP A 72 7.68 12.97 -10.67
N LYS A 73 8.09 12.71 -11.92
CA LYS A 73 9.27 11.90 -12.29
C LYS A 73 10.63 12.48 -11.83
N SER A 74 10.64 13.62 -11.14
CA SER A 74 11.84 14.39 -10.77
C SER A 74 12.21 14.33 -9.28
N THR A 75 11.39 13.73 -8.43
CA THR A 75 11.56 13.60 -6.98
C THR A 75 10.73 12.39 -6.56
N GLU A 76 11.24 11.38 -5.86
CA GLU A 76 10.95 11.28 -4.43
C GLU A 76 11.50 9.94 -3.87
N PRO A 77 12.38 9.96 -2.86
CA PRO A 77 12.76 8.80 -2.06
C PRO A 77 11.57 8.02 -1.45
N SER A 78 10.40 8.65 -1.32
CA SER A 78 9.21 8.04 -0.74
C SER A 78 8.65 6.88 -1.58
N LEU A 79 8.53 7.02 -2.90
CA LEU A 79 8.05 5.93 -3.76
C LEU A 79 8.93 4.69 -3.68
N ARG A 80 10.26 4.87 -3.70
CA ARG A 80 11.21 3.74 -3.57
C ARG A 80 11.04 3.01 -2.24
N SER A 81 10.74 3.74 -1.16
CA SER A 81 10.42 3.14 0.15
C SER A 81 9.11 2.33 0.12
N TRP A 82 8.10 2.78 -0.64
CA TRP A 82 6.88 2.01 -0.87
C TRP A 82 7.13 0.73 -1.68
N LEU A 83 7.91 0.82 -2.77
CA LEU A 83 8.29 -0.35 -3.56
C LEU A 83 9.10 -1.36 -2.75
N HIS A 84 10.05 -0.91 -1.93
CA HIS A 84 10.78 -1.79 -1.02
C HIS A 84 9.83 -2.53 -0.06
N GLY A 85 8.78 -1.85 0.42
CA GLY A 85 7.74 -2.48 1.20
C GLY A 85 6.94 -3.54 0.43
N ILE A 86 6.68 -3.32 -0.87
CA ILE A 86 6.07 -4.36 -1.73
C ILE A 86 6.98 -5.58 -1.80
N GLU A 87 8.27 -5.39 -2.09
CA GLU A 87 9.24 -6.49 -2.19
C GLU A 87 9.28 -7.34 -0.92
N ALA A 88 9.42 -6.69 0.24
CA ALA A 88 9.44 -7.37 1.53
C ALA A 88 8.08 -8.00 1.89
N GLY A 89 6.97 -7.45 1.41
CA GLY A 89 5.62 -7.93 1.70
C GLY A 89 5.23 -9.16 0.90
N VAL A 90 5.75 -9.32 -0.32
CA VAL A 90 5.45 -10.47 -1.19
C VAL A 90 6.46 -11.60 -1.06
N ASP A 91 7.62 -11.36 -0.44
CA ASP A 91 8.67 -12.35 -0.21
C ASP A 91 8.30 -13.30 0.95
N PRO A 92 8.06 -14.61 0.69
CA PRO A 92 7.70 -15.59 1.71
C PRO A 92 8.78 -15.82 2.77
N GLU A 93 10.04 -15.53 2.46
CA GLU A 93 11.17 -15.69 3.39
C GLU A 93 11.37 -14.45 4.28
N ASN A 94 10.68 -13.34 3.97
CA ASN A 94 10.75 -12.13 4.76
C ASN A 94 9.90 -12.24 6.03
N THR A 95 10.42 -11.77 7.16
CA THR A 95 9.66 -11.71 8.42
C THR A 95 8.41 -10.83 8.33
N GLU A 96 8.35 -9.93 7.34
CA GLU A 96 7.21 -9.06 7.10
C GLU A 96 6.27 -9.53 5.98
N TYR A 97 6.45 -10.76 5.47
CA TYR A 97 5.57 -11.39 4.47
C TYR A 97 4.09 -11.19 4.81
N TRP A 98 3.28 -10.80 3.84
CA TRP A 98 1.85 -10.57 4.08
C TRP A 98 1.08 -11.84 4.34
N GLY A 99 1.62 -13.00 3.99
CA GLY A 99 0.96 -14.29 4.15
C GLY A 99 0.20 -14.72 2.89
N HIS A 100 -0.22 -15.98 2.91
CA HIS A 100 -1.11 -16.54 1.91
C HIS A 100 -2.56 -16.12 2.16
N LEU A 101 -3.35 -16.08 1.10
CA LEU A 101 -4.78 -15.81 1.18
C LEU A 101 -5.52 -16.99 1.82
N GLY A 102 -6.49 -16.68 2.68
CA GLY A 102 -7.55 -17.61 3.08
C GLY A 102 -8.86 -17.37 2.34
N SER A 103 -9.92 -18.10 2.68
CA SER A 103 -11.27 -17.77 2.23
C SER A 103 -11.76 -16.47 2.87
N PHE A 104 -12.36 -15.58 2.08
CA PHE A 104 -12.88 -14.28 2.55
C PHE A 104 -11.84 -13.43 3.31
N ASP A 105 -10.66 -13.27 2.71
CA ASP A 105 -9.50 -12.63 3.35
C ASP A 105 -9.37 -11.15 2.99
N GLN A 106 -9.12 -10.29 3.98
CA GLN A 106 -8.90 -8.85 3.78
C GLN A 106 -7.75 -8.57 2.80
N ARG A 107 -6.74 -9.44 2.72
CA ARG A 107 -5.65 -9.34 1.74
C ARG A 107 -6.18 -9.22 0.31
N MET A 108 -7.31 -9.86 -0.02
CA MET A 108 -7.93 -9.78 -1.35
C MET A 108 -8.43 -8.38 -1.69
N VAL A 109 -8.96 -7.66 -0.70
CA VAL A 109 -9.42 -6.27 -0.87
C VAL A 109 -8.21 -5.38 -1.11
N GLU A 110 -7.16 -5.56 -0.32
CA GLU A 110 -5.95 -4.72 -0.39
C GLU A 110 -5.10 -5.00 -1.65
N MET A 111 -5.26 -6.15 -2.30
CA MET A 111 -4.69 -6.43 -3.63
C MET A 111 -5.14 -5.41 -4.68
N GLU A 112 -6.33 -4.84 -4.55
CA GLU A 112 -6.88 -3.87 -5.51
C GLU A 112 -6.00 -2.62 -5.60
N SER A 113 -5.58 -2.05 -4.46
CA SER A 113 -4.79 -0.82 -4.48
C SER A 113 -3.38 -1.05 -5.00
N ILE A 114 -2.82 -2.24 -4.76
CA ILE A 114 -1.53 -2.67 -5.32
C ILE A 114 -1.66 -2.84 -6.84
N ALA A 115 -2.70 -3.54 -7.32
CA ALA A 115 -2.97 -3.72 -8.73
C ALA A 115 -3.21 -2.37 -9.44
N PHE A 116 -3.97 -1.46 -8.82
CA PHE A 116 -4.19 -0.12 -9.33
C PHE A 116 -2.88 0.65 -9.48
N ALA A 117 -2.01 0.64 -8.47
CA ALA A 117 -0.72 1.30 -8.54
C ALA A 117 0.15 0.73 -9.68
N LEU A 118 0.17 -0.60 -9.83
CA LEU A 118 0.86 -1.28 -10.93
C LEU A 118 0.34 -0.86 -12.30
N LEU A 119 -0.99 -0.74 -12.47
CA LEU A 119 -1.61 -0.34 -13.73
C LEU A 119 -1.43 1.15 -14.04
N ALA A 120 -1.35 2.00 -13.01
CA ALA A 120 -1.15 3.43 -13.18
C ALA A 120 0.27 3.78 -13.66
N GLU A 121 1.30 3.12 -13.11
CA GLU A 121 2.71 3.41 -13.43
C GLU A 121 3.54 2.12 -13.68
N PRO A 122 3.14 1.28 -14.65
CA PRO A 122 3.70 -0.07 -14.81
C PRO A 122 5.19 -0.06 -15.10
N HIS A 123 5.64 0.81 -16.02
CA HIS A 123 7.05 0.88 -16.41
C HIS A 123 7.96 1.26 -15.25
N MET A 124 7.54 2.25 -14.45
CA MET A 124 8.34 2.71 -13.33
C MET A 124 8.42 1.64 -12.24
N ILE A 125 7.27 1.06 -11.85
CA ILE A 125 7.24 0.07 -10.76
C ILE A 125 8.02 -1.18 -11.16
N LEU A 126 7.74 -1.76 -12.34
CA LEU A 126 8.40 -2.97 -12.80
C LEU A 126 9.91 -2.77 -13.04
N SER A 127 10.35 -1.57 -13.44
CA SER A 127 11.78 -1.28 -13.60
C SER A 127 12.57 -1.20 -12.29
N LEU A 128 11.87 -1.05 -11.16
CA LEU A 128 12.46 -0.87 -9.83
C LEU A 128 12.38 -2.11 -8.95
N LEU A 129 11.53 -3.08 -9.31
CA LEU A 129 11.43 -4.37 -8.62
C LEU A 129 12.50 -5.33 -9.16
N SER A 130 13.05 -6.15 -8.26
CA SER A 130 13.89 -7.28 -8.69
C SER A 130 13.08 -8.32 -9.48
N LEU A 131 13.76 -9.16 -10.28
CA LEU A 131 13.11 -10.27 -11.00
C LEU A 131 12.40 -11.24 -10.05
N GLU A 132 13.00 -11.49 -8.88
CA GLU A 132 12.43 -12.33 -7.84
C GLU A 132 11.20 -11.67 -7.21
N SER A 133 11.30 -10.38 -6.88
CA SER A 133 10.18 -9.59 -6.33
C SER A 133 8.99 -9.56 -7.29
N MET A 134 9.23 -9.41 -8.61
CA MET A 134 8.17 -9.44 -9.62
C MET A 134 7.47 -10.80 -9.68
N LYS A 135 8.24 -11.91 -9.62
CA LYS A 135 7.68 -13.26 -9.58
C LYS A 135 6.87 -13.51 -8.31
N ASN A 136 7.37 -13.06 -7.16
CA ASN A 136 6.68 -13.20 -5.88
C ASN A 136 5.39 -12.37 -5.87
N LEU A 137 5.41 -11.15 -6.41
CA LEU A 137 4.24 -10.29 -6.56
C LEU A 137 3.21 -10.92 -7.49
N GLU A 138 3.62 -11.46 -8.64
CA GLU A 138 2.75 -12.19 -9.56
C GLU A 138 2.07 -13.37 -8.84
N GLN A 139 2.86 -14.23 -8.18
CA GLN A 139 2.34 -15.38 -7.44
C GLN A 139 1.39 -14.97 -6.32
N TRP A 140 1.71 -13.89 -5.60
CA TRP A 140 0.88 -13.38 -4.53
C TRP A 140 -0.47 -12.90 -5.07
N LEU A 141 -0.49 -12.07 -6.11
CA LEU A 141 -1.72 -11.60 -6.77
C LEU A 141 -2.55 -12.75 -7.38
N GLN A 142 -1.89 -13.76 -7.95
CA GLN A 142 -2.58 -14.91 -8.56
C GLN A 142 -3.41 -15.72 -7.57
N GLN A 143 -3.09 -15.69 -6.27
CA GLN A 143 -3.83 -16.42 -5.23
C GLN A 143 -5.31 -16.06 -5.19
N ILE A 144 -5.69 -14.83 -5.55
CA ILE A 144 -7.09 -14.36 -5.54
C ILE A 144 -8.01 -15.21 -6.42
N ASN A 145 -7.47 -15.82 -7.49
CA ASN A 145 -8.25 -16.65 -8.41
C ASN A 145 -8.64 -18.01 -7.82
N ASN A 146 -8.09 -18.39 -6.67
CA ASN A 146 -8.35 -19.67 -6.02
C ASN A 146 -9.44 -19.59 -4.95
N TYR A 147 -10.01 -18.40 -4.70
CA TYR A 147 -10.96 -18.17 -3.64
C TYR A 147 -12.13 -17.31 -4.11
N ASP A 148 -13.29 -17.48 -3.47
CA ASP A 148 -14.41 -16.58 -3.67
C ASP A 148 -14.15 -15.23 -3.02
N MET A 149 -14.50 -14.15 -3.74
CA MET A 149 -14.43 -12.80 -3.20
C MET A 149 -15.57 -12.56 -2.20
N PRO A 150 -15.31 -11.81 -1.11
CA PRO A 150 -16.37 -11.30 -0.24
C PRO A 150 -17.42 -10.55 -1.07
N GLN A 151 -18.70 -10.82 -0.83
CA GLN A 151 -19.81 -10.11 -1.50
C GLN A 151 -20.06 -8.72 -0.92
N ASN A 152 -19.39 -8.39 0.18
CA ASN A 152 -19.48 -7.14 0.90
C ASN A 152 -18.07 -6.67 1.32
N ASN A 153 -17.94 -5.35 1.42
CA ASN A 153 -16.86 -4.66 2.09
C ASN A 153 -17.49 -3.90 3.27
#